data_AF-A0A4R3ZJR9-F1
#
_entry.id   AF-A0A4R3ZJR9-F1
#
_cell.length_a   1.000
_cell.length_b   1.000
_cell.length_c   1.000
_cell.angle_alpha   90.00
_cell.angle_beta   90.00
_cell.angle_gamma   90.00
#
_symmetry.space_group_name_H-M   'P 1'
#
loop_
_entity.id
_entity.type
_entity.pdbx_description
1 polymer ?
#
loop_
_entity_poly.entity_id
_entity_poly.type
_entity_poly.pdbx_seq_one_letter_code
_entity_poly.pdbx_strand_id
1 'polypeptide(L)' 'MDFVADNLFNGRRIRALTIVDNSNRECLAIQIGQGLRGEDVVTVMERLKQMKRCVPLRLQTDNGSEFISKSLEQ' A
#
# COMPACT_ATOMS: atom_id res chain seq x y z
N MET A 1 6.17 -0.36 2.53
CA MET A 1 4.87 -0.81 2.02
C MET A 1 5.09 -1.90 1.02
N ASP A 2 4.18 -2.86 0.96
CA ASP A 2 4.31 -4.09 0.17
C ASP A 2 2.92 -4.63 -0.22
N PHE A 3 2.85 -5.39 -1.32
CA PHE A 3 1.67 -6.11 -1.75
C PHE A 3 1.76 -7.61 -1.42
N VAL A 4 0.88 -8.08 -0.55
CA VAL A 4 0.71 -9.51 -0.27
C VAL A 4 -0.42 -10.06 -1.15
N ALA A 5 -0.18 -11.17 -1.84
CA ALA A 5 -1.22 -11.86 -2.63
C ALA A 5 -1.67 -13.15 -1.95
N ASP A 6 -2.97 -13.45 -2.05
CA ASP A 6 -3.54 -14.69 -1.53
C ASP A 6 -4.75 -15.14 -2.37
N ASN A 7 -5.24 -16.35 -2.11
CA ASN A 7 -6.45 -16.90 -2.72
C ASN A 7 -7.51 -17.16 -1.65
N LEU A 8 -8.73 -16.69 -1.92
CA LEU A 8 -9.89 -17.09 -1.13
C LEU A 8 -10.21 -18.57 -1.35
N PHE A 9 -11.00 -19.15 -0.45
CA PHE A 9 -11.42 -20.56 -0.50
C PHE A 9 -12.09 -20.98 -1.83
N ASN A 10 -12.63 -20.02 -2.58
CA ASN A 10 -13.28 -20.23 -3.88
C ASN A 10 -12.35 -19.98 -5.08
N GLY A 11 -11.04 -19.88 -4.87
CA GLY A 11 -10.05 -19.67 -5.92
C GLY A 11 -9.95 -18.23 -6.44
N ARG A 12 -10.72 -17.29 -5.89
CA ARG A 12 -10.59 -15.86 -6.23
C ARG A 12 -9.30 -15.32 -5.63
N ARG A 13 -8.43 -14.77 -6.49
CA ARG A 13 -7.24 -14.02 -6.07
C ARG A 13 -7.63 -12.72 -5.39
N ILE A 14 -6.90 -12.40 -4.33
CA ILE A 14 -6.90 -11.12 -3.64
C ILE A 14 -5.46 -10.62 -3.51
N ARG A 15 -5.31 -9.30 -3.41
CA ARG A 15 -4.08 -8.60 -3.05
C ARG A 15 -4.37 -7.67 -1.90
N ALA A 16 -3.40 -7.52 -1.01
CA ALA A 16 -3.45 -6.61 0.12
C ALA A 16 -2.24 -5.67 0.04
N LEU A 17 -2.48 -4.37 -0.09
CA LEU A 17 -1.46 -3.34 0.14
C LEU A 17 -1.30 -3.16 1.65
N THR A 18 -0.10 -3.39 2.15
CA THR A 18 0.25 -3.24 3.56
C THR A 18 1.17 -2.05 3.75
N ILE A 19 0.84 -1.20 4.72
CA ILE A 19 1.63 -0.01 5.08
C ILE A 19 1.94 -0.10 6.56
N VAL A 20 3.22 -0.19 6.87
CA VAL A 20 3.75 -0.31 8.23
C VAL A 20 4.76 0.80 8.44
N ASP A 21 4.72 1.42 9.63
CA ASP A 21 5.76 2.32 10.08
C ASP A 21 6.95 1.50 10.60
N ASN A 22 8.12 1.69 9.99
CA ASN A 22 9.32 0.93 10.31
C ASN A 22 9.94 1.29 11.67
N SER A 23 9.65 2.47 12.23
CA SER A 23 10.21 2.95 13.49
C SER A 23 9.60 2.23 14.69
N ASN A 24 8.27 2.15 14.71
CA ASN A 24 7.50 1.60 15.83
C ASN A 24 6.76 0.28 15.49
N ARG A 25 6.87 -0.20 14.25
CA ARG A 25 6.17 -1.38 13.71
C ARG A 25 4.64 -1.27 13.74
N GLU A 26 4.11 -0.06 13.76
CA GLU A 26 2.66 0.17 13.70
C GLU A 26 2.14 -0.13 12.28
N CYS A 27 1.09 -0.94 12.20
CA CYS A 27 0.36 -1.13 10.94
C CYS A 27 -0.57 0.07 10.70
N LEU A 28 -0.22 0.90 9.71
CA LEU A 28 -0.96 2.12 9.39
C LEU A 28 -2.20 1.84 8.53
N ALA A 29 -2.07 0.92 7.56
CA ALA A 29 -3.18 0.54 6.70
C ALA A 29 -2.99 -0.86 6.09
N ILE A 30 -4.12 -1.53 5.86
CA ILE A 30 -4.23 -2.71 4.99
C ILE A 30 -5.39 -2.47 4.04
N GLN A 31 -5.10 -2.35 2.75
CA GLN A 31 -6.11 -2.19 1.70
C GLN A 31 -6.19 -3.47 0.88
N ILE A 32 -7.37 -4.09 0.82
CA ILE A 32 -7.59 -5.35 0.10
C ILE A 32 -8.35 -5.09 -1.20
N GLY A 33 -7.94 -5.75 -2.28
CA GLY A 33 -8.61 -5.66 -3.58
C GLY A 33 -8.17 -6.78 -4.53
N GLN A 34 -8.94 -7.04 -5.60
CA GLN A 34 -8.62 -8.11 -6.55
C GLN A 34 -7.60 -7.70 -7.63
N GLY A 35 -7.20 -6.43 -7.68
CA GLY A 35 -6.31 -5.90 -8.71
C GLY A 35 -5.82 -4.50 -8.37
N LEU A 36 -5.18 -4.36 -7.21
CA LEU A 36 -4.66 -3.09 -6.73
C LEU A 36 -3.61 -2.52 -7.70
N ARG A 37 -3.70 -1.23 -7.99
CA ARG A 37 -2.84 -0.45 -8.89
C ARG A 37 -2.14 0.67 -8.12
N GLY A 38 -1.22 1.38 -8.79
CA GLY A 38 -0.55 2.55 -8.20
C GLY A 38 -1.52 3.65 -7.74
N GLU A 39 -2.65 3.83 -8.41
CA GLU A 39 -3.71 4.79 -8.01
C GLU A 39 -4.32 4.45 -6.63
N ASP A 40 -4.47 3.16 -6.32
CA ASP A 40 -4.95 2.72 -5.00
C ASP A 40 -3.94 3.06 -3.90
N VAL A 41 -2.64 2.98 -4.21
CA VAL A 41 -1.57 3.39 -3.28
C VAL A 41 -1.69 4.87 -2.96
N VAL A 42 -1.82 5.73 -3.98
CA VAL A 42 -1.97 7.18 -3.80
C VAL A 42 -3.20 7.49 -2.94
N THR A 43 -4.33 6.83 -3.22
CA THR A 43 -5.59 7.01 -2.48
C THR A 43 -5.43 6.66 -1.00
N VAL A 44 -4.77 5.54 -0.69
CA VAL A 44 -4.52 5.11 0.70
C VAL A 44 -3.55 6.07 1.39
N MET A 45 -2.49 6.51 0.70
CA MET A 45 -1.51 7.45 1.26
C MET A 45 -2.12 8.82 1.58
N GLU A 46 -2.96 9.36 0.68
CA GLU A 46 -3.67 10.62 0.94
C GLU A 46 -4.65 10.50 2.09
N ARG A 47 -5.37 9.38 2.20
CA ARG A 47 -6.22 9.11 3.36
C ARG A 47 -5.41 9.06 4.66
N LEU A 48 -4.26 8.39 4.67
CA LEU A 48 -3.39 8.32 5.85
C LEU A 48 -2.87 9.69 6.26
N LYS A 49 -2.44 10.51 5.30
CA LYS A 49 -2.00 11.90 5.50
C LYS A 49 -3.09 12.74 6.15
N GLN A 50 -4.34 12.63 5.68
CA GLN A 50 -5.48 13.34 6.26
C GLN A 50 -5.80 12.88 7.69
N MET A 51 -5.76 11.57 7.95
CA MET A 51 -6.12 11.00 9.25
C MET A 51 -5.05 11.22 10.33
N LYS A 52 -3.77 10.99 10.00
CA LYS A 52 -2.67 11.03 10.97
C LYS A 52 -1.97 12.39 11.03
N ARG A 53 -2.27 13.31 10.10
CA ARG A 53 -1.59 14.61 9.92
C ARG A 53 -0.06 14.51 9.89
N CYS A 54 0.46 13.35 9.50
CA CYS A 54 1.88 13.11 9.33
C CYS A 54 2.14 12.60 7.91
N VAL A 55 3.22 13.07 7.31
CA VAL A 55 3.73 12.56 6.05
C VAL A 55 5.05 11.85 6.37
N PRO A 56 5.22 10.58 5.98
CA PRO A 56 6.48 9.89 6.22
C PRO A 56 7.63 10.60 5.51
N LEU A 57 8.77 10.72 6.18
CA LEU A 57 9.98 11.34 5.61
C LEU A 57 10.59 10.52 4.47
N ARG A 58 10.31 9.22 4.43
CA ARG A 58 10.78 8.29 3.42
C ARG A 58 9.73 7.21 3.21
N LEU A 59 9.44 6.92 1.94
CA LEU A 59 8.72 5.72 1.55
C LEU A 59 9.72 4.65 1.16
N GLN A 60 9.53 3.45 1.70
CA GLN A 60 10.27 2.26 1.30
C GLN A 60 9.28 1.24 0.74
N THR A 61 9.52 0.82 -0.49
CA THR A 61 8.81 -0.26 -1.18
C THR A 61 9.84 -1.30 -1.57
N ASP A 62 9.45 -2.56 -1.61
CA ASP A 62 10.17 -3.55 -2.40
C ASP A 62 9.76 -3.43 -3.87
N ASN A 63 10.68 -3.79 -4.78
CA ASN A 63 10.63 -3.49 -6.21
C ASN A 63 9.58 -4.31 -7.00
N GLY A 64 8.33 -4.37 -6.53
CA GLY A 64 7.19 -4.75 -7.36
C GLY A 64 7.00 -3.73 -8.47
N SER A 65 6.76 -4.21 -9.71
CA SER A 65 6.54 -3.35 -10.88
C SER A 65 5.36 -2.39 -10.72
N GLU A 66 4.50 -2.65 -9.74
CA GLU A 66 3.36 -1.81 -9.35
C GLU A 66 3.77 -0.48 -8.71
N PHE A 67 4.97 -0.39 -8.14
CA PHE A 67 5.52 0.85 -7.56
C PHE A 67 6.47 1.59 -8.52
N ILE A 68 6.79 0.99 -9.69
CA ILE A 68 7.60 1.60 -10.76
C ILE A 68 6.73 2.44 -11.72
N SER A 69 5.45 2.63 -11.39
CA SER A 69 4.58 3.57 -12.10
C SER A 69 4.91 5.00 -11.67
N LYS A 70 5.17 5.89 -12.63
CA LYS A 70 5.39 7.35 -12.49
C LYS A 70 4.33 8.12 -11.67
N SER A 71 3.28 7.44 -11.23
CA SER A 71 2.19 7.97 -10.41
C SER A 71 2.60 8.30 -8.95
N LEU A 72 3.73 7.77 -8.47
CA LEU A 72 4.20 7.98 -7.09
C LEU A 72 5.25 9.09 -6.95
N GLU A 73 5.64 9.75 -8.05
CA GLU A 73 6.68 10.79 -8.08
C GLU A 73 6.13 12.24 -7.97
N GLN A 74 4.90 12.44 -7.49
CA GLN A 74 4.30 13.78 -7.33
C GLN A 74 4.17 14.22 -5.88
#